data_AF-A0A498IQI1-F1
#
_entry.id   AF-A0A498IQI1-F1
#
_cell.length_a   1.000
_cell.length_b   1.000
_cell.length_c   1.000
_cell.angle_alpha   90.00
_cell.angle_beta   90.00
_cell.angle_gamma   90.00
#
_symmetry.space_group_name_H-M   'P 1'
#
loop_
_entity.id
_entity.type
_entity.pdbx_description
1 polymer ?
#
loop_
_entity_poly.entity_id
_entity_poly.type
_entity_poly.pdbx_seq_one_letter_code
_entity_poly.pdbx_strand_id
1 'polypeptide(L)'
;WRVYLNCTRNLHFIFHLLRLPDCSPAPVTRNFTMSETPFRPREQLYEKQKIFQSIHKHTYLKGPFDKITSVAIPAALAATSLFLIGRGIYNMSHGIGKKE
;
A
#
# COMPACT_ATOMS: atom_id res chain seq x y z
N TRP A 1 -34.18 -6.33 -8.04
CA TRP A 1 -34.34 -5.24 -7.06
C TRP A 1 -35.08 -5.57 -5.77
N ARG A 2 -35.53 -6.82 -5.52
CA ARG A 2 -36.14 -7.22 -4.22
C ARG A 2 -35.28 -8.19 -3.38
N VAL A 3 -33.99 -8.32 -3.71
CA VAL A 3 -33.03 -9.21 -2.99
C VAL A 3 -31.96 -8.39 -2.24
N TYR A 4 -31.72 -7.13 -2.62
CA TYR A 4 -30.70 -6.28 -1.98
C TYR A 4 -31.15 -5.57 -0.68
N LEU A 5 -32.45 -5.51 -0.39
CA LEU A 5 -32.96 -4.75 0.77
C LEU A 5 -33.03 -5.54 2.09
N ASN A 6 -32.82 -6.86 2.07
CA ASN A 6 -32.79 -7.68 3.29
C ASN A 6 -31.37 -7.91 3.86
N CYS A 7 -30.33 -7.43 3.17
CA CYS A 7 -28.94 -7.56 3.61
C CYS A 7 -28.49 -6.44 4.58
N THR A 8 -29.25 -5.34 4.68
CA THR A 8 -28.92 -4.20 5.57
C THR A 8 -29.42 -4.37 7.00
N ARG A 9 -30.35 -5.30 7.27
CA ARG A 9 -30.90 -5.52 8.62
C ARG A 9 -30.10 -6.51 9.47
N ASN A 10 -29.15 -7.24 8.88
CA ASN A 10 -28.25 -8.17 9.58
C ASN A 10 -26.85 -7.56 9.84
N LEU A 11 -26.46 -6.50 9.12
CA LEU A 11 -25.14 -5.90 9.26
C LEU A 11 -24.96 -5.11 10.58
N HIS A 12 -26.05 -4.58 11.14
CA HIS A 12 -25.99 -3.86 12.43
C HIS A 12 -25.79 -4.82 13.63
N PHE A 13 -26.16 -6.10 13.48
CA PHE A 13 -25.98 -7.11 14.52
C PHE A 13 -24.55 -7.66 14.55
N ILE A 14 -23.91 -7.78 13.38
CA ILE A 14 -22.50 -8.19 13.27
C ILE A 14 -21.55 -7.12 13.83
N PHE A 15 -21.88 -5.84 13.68
CA PHE A 15 -21.05 -4.75 14.23
C PHE A 15 -21.03 -4.69 15.76
N HIS A 16 -22.06 -5.23 16.43
CA HIS A 16 -22.12 -5.25 17.89
C HIS A 16 -21.41 -6.46 18.52
N LEU A 17 -21.21 -7.55 17.77
CA LEU A 17 -20.51 -8.77 18.21
C LEU A 17 -19.00 -8.76 17.87
N LEU A 18 -18.54 -7.80 17.07
CA LEU A 18 -17.12 -7.55 16.78
C LEU A 18 -16.54 -6.36 17.58
N ARG A 19 -17.18 -6.02 18.71
CA ARG A 19 -16.56 -5.15 19.70
C ARG A 19 -15.45 -5.97 20.37
N LEU A 20 -14.27 -5.93 19.77
CA LEU A 20 -13.02 -6.40 20.36
C LEU A 20 -13.01 -5.94 21.82
N PRO A 21 -12.75 -6.83 22.80
CA PRO A 21 -12.57 -6.38 24.17
C PRO A 21 -11.49 -5.31 24.16
N ASP A 22 -11.76 -4.16 24.77
CA ASP A 22 -10.77 -3.13 25.00
C ASP A 22 -9.47 -3.81 25.45
N CYS A 23 -8.39 -3.60 24.70
CA CYS A 23 -7.05 -3.95 25.11
C CYS A 23 -6.74 -3.12 26.35
N SER A 24 -7.18 -3.57 27.52
CA SER A 24 -6.67 -3.11 28.79
C SER A 24 -5.18 -3.46 28.79
N PRO A 25 -4.27 -2.48 28.85
CA PRO A 25 -2.85 -2.80 28.94
C PRO A 25 -2.64 -3.57 30.25
N ALA A 26 -2.28 -4.85 30.12
CA ALA A 26 -1.83 -5.63 31.26
C ALA A 26 -0.67 -4.88 31.94
N PRO A 27 -0.57 -4.86 33.29
CA PRO A 27 0.60 -4.29 33.95
C PRO A 27 1.82 -5.10 33.54
N VAL A 28 2.62 -4.52 32.65
CA VAL A 28 3.88 -5.09 32.20
C VAL A 28 4.88 -4.87 33.33
N THR A 29 4.95 -5.77 34.31
CA THR A 29 6.16 -5.97 35.09
C THR A 29 7.17 -6.71 34.22
N ARG A 30 7.81 -5.97 33.28
CA ARG A 30 9.04 -6.42 32.64
C ARG A 30 10.21 -5.65 33.23
N ASN A 31 10.77 -6.21 34.30
CA ASN A 31 12.17 -5.98 34.61
C ASN A 31 13.00 -6.84 33.66
N PHE A 32 13.33 -6.28 32.49
CA PHE A 32 14.42 -6.76 31.65
C PHE A 32 15.24 -5.54 31.22
N THR A 33 16.18 -5.17 32.07
CA THR A 33 17.22 -4.19 31.78
C THR A 33 18.22 -4.80 30.81
N MET A 34 17.92 -4.71 29.52
CA MET A 34 18.91 -4.50 28.46
C MET A 34 18.29 -3.51 27.47
N SER A 35 18.33 -2.22 27.79
CA SER A 35 18.07 -1.19 26.78
C SER A 35 19.37 -0.97 25.99
N GLU A 36 19.68 -1.90 25.08
CA GLU A 36 20.69 -1.62 24.08
C GLU A 36 20.22 -0.39 23.28
N THR A 37 21.03 0.66 23.27
CA THR A 37 20.70 1.86 22.51
C THR A 37 20.64 1.48 21.03
N PRO A 38 19.58 1.85 20.28
CA PRO A 38 19.48 1.51 18.87
C PRO A 38 20.75 1.92 18.10
N PHE A 39 21.14 1.13 17.08
CA PHE A 39 22.31 1.39 16.25
C PHE A 39 22.33 2.78 15.58
N ARG A 40 21.17 3.46 15.52
CA ARG A 40 21.02 4.82 15.02
C ARG A 40 20.32 5.70 16.06
N PRO A 41 20.77 6.96 16.21
CA PRO A 41 20.11 7.94 17.08
C PRO A 41 18.66 8.18 16.63
N ARG A 42 17.75 8.35 17.59
CA ARG A 42 16.31 8.50 17.33
C ARG A 42 15.95 9.88 16.77
N GLU A 43 16.80 10.86 16.98
CA GLU A 43 16.70 12.24 16.48
C GLU A 43 16.55 12.24 14.95
N GLN A 44 17.32 11.40 14.24
CA GLN A 44 17.20 11.27 12.79
C GLN A 44 15.82 10.78 12.35
N LEU A 45 15.19 9.91 13.15
CA LEU A 45 13.88 9.35 12.86
C LEU A 45 12.78 10.41 13.07
N TYR A 46 12.88 11.19 14.15
CA TYR A 46 11.95 12.28 14.45
C TYR A 46 11.96 13.36 13.37
N GLU A 47 13.14 13.73 12.85
CA GLU A 47 13.24 14.69 11.74
C GLU A 47 12.52 14.20 10.49
N LYS A 48 12.71 12.93 10.12
CA LYS A 48 12.00 12.33 8.97
C LYS A 48 10.50 12.23 9.23
N GLN A 49 10.08 11.86 10.44
CA GLN A 49 8.67 11.80 10.82
C GLN A 49 8.00 13.17 10.71
N LYS A 50 8.63 14.23 11.22
CA LYS A 50 8.12 15.61 11.13
C LYS A 50 7.92 16.04 9.67
N ILE A 51 8.88 15.73 8.80
CA ILE A 51 8.79 16.02 7.36
C ILE A 51 7.67 15.21 6.69
N PHE A 52 7.58 13.90 6.94
CA PHE A 52 6.57 13.06 6.29
C PHE A 52 5.14 13.25 6.82
N GLN A 53 5.00 13.74 8.06
CA GLN A 53 3.71 14.04 8.67
C GLN A 53 3.20 15.45 8.32
N SER A 54 4.09 16.41 8.05
CA SER A 54 3.68 17.77 7.62
C SER A 54 3.18 17.83 6.17
N ILE A 55 3.49 16.83 5.35
CA ILE A 55 3.09 16.77 3.94
C ILE A 55 1.69 16.15 3.80
N HIS A 56 0.73 16.95 3.37
CA HIS A 56 -0.65 16.52 3.05
C HIS A 56 -0.76 15.94 1.62
N LYS A 57 -0.07 14.83 1.35
CA LYS A 57 -0.15 14.06 0.09
C LYS A 57 -0.40 12.58 0.38
N HIS A 58 -0.87 11.83 -0.61
CA HIS A 58 -0.96 10.37 -0.54
C HIS A 58 0.42 9.74 -0.29
N THR A 59 0.43 8.59 0.39
CA THR A 59 1.65 7.93 0.91
C THR A 59 2.75 7.73 -0.13
N TYR A 60 2.39 7.37 -1.36
CA TYR A 60 3.33 7.08 -2.45
C TYR A 60 3.86 8.33 -3.20
N LEU A 61 3.51 9.54 -2.74
CA LEU A 61 3.90 10.82 -3.33
C LEU A 61 4.52 11.77 -2.29
N LYS A 62 4.87 11.27 -1.11
CA LYS A 62 5.38 12.11 -0.02
C LYS A 62 6.83 12.52 -0.26
N GLY A 63 7.68 11.58 -0.65
CA GLY A 63 9.08 11.84 -0.95
C GLY A 63 9.32 12.35 -2.38
N PRO A 64 10.40 13.12 -2.61
CA PRO A 64 10.83 13.49 -3.96
C PRO A 64 11.25 12.25 -4.79
N PHE A 65 11.89 11.27 -4.14
CA PHE A 65 12.24 9.98 -4.76
C PHE A 65 11.00 9.16 -5.11
N ASP A 66 9.95 9.22 -4.29
CA ASP A 66 8.72 8.46 -4.51
C ASP A 66 8.02 8.85 -5.81
N LYS A 67 8.20 10.10 -6.29
CA LYS A 67 7.69 10.51 -7.60
C LYS A 67 8.35 9.75 -8.75
N ILE A 68 9.66 9.53 -8.67
CA ILE A 68 10.41 8.83 -9.71
C ILE A 68 10.04 7.34 -9.69
N THR A 69 10.03 6.73 -8.50
CA THR A 69 9.80 5.29 -8.34
C THR A 69 8.35 4.88 -8.50
N SER A 70 7.39 5.73 -8.13
CA SER A 70 5.96 5.39 -8.15
C SER A 70 5.24 5.89 -9.41
N VAL A 71 5.80 6.86 -10.13
CA VAL A 71 5.17 7.42 -11.33
C VAL A 71 6.00 7.17 -12.58
N ALA A 72 7.25 7.63 -12.62
CA ALA A 72 8.03 7.61 -13.86
C ALA A 72 8.41 6.19 -14.30
N ILE A 73 9.02 5.39 -13.40
CA ILE A 73 9.46 4.02 -13.72
C ILE A 73 8.25 3.12 -14.06
N PRO A 74 7.18 3.07 -13.24
CA PRO A 74 6.05 2.21 -13.54
C PRO A 74 5.29 2.64 -14.79
N ALA A 75 5.15 3.95 -15.06
CA ALA A 75 4.49 4.43 -16.28
C ALA A 75 5.28 4.07 -17.55
N ALA A 76 6.59 4.27 -17.53
CA ALA A 76 7.45 3.90 -18.67
C ALA A 76 7.43 2.39 -18.91
N LEU A 77 7.48 1.59 -17.85
CA LEU A 77 7.43 0.13 -17.95
C LEU A 77 6.05 -0.35 -18.43
N ALA A 78 4.97 0.23 -17.93
CA ALA A 78 3.62 -0.10 -18.37
C ALA A 78 3.40 0.26 -19.83
N ALA A 79 3.83 1.45 -20.26
CA ALA A 79 3.70 1.91 -21.65
C ALA A 79 4.47 0.99 -22.62
N THR A 80 5.72 0.68 -22.31
CA THR A 80 6.54 -0.22 -23.15
C THR A 80 5.96 -1.63 -23.19
N SER A 81 5.50 -2.15 -22.05
CA SER A 81 4.88 -3.46 -21.97
C SER A 81 3.60 -3.54 -22.81
N LEU A 82 2.70 -2.55 -22.66
CA LEU A 82 1.47 -2.48 -23.45
C LEU A 82 1.74 -2.33 -24.95
N PHE A 83 2.75 -1.54 -25.33
CA PHE A 83 3.17 -1.40 -26.72
C PHE A 83 3.62 -2.74 -27.32
N LEU A 84 4.47 -3.48 -26.62
CA LEU A 84 4.95 -4.78 -27.08
C LEU A 84 3.83 -5.82 -27.15
N ILE A 85 2.91 -5.82 -26.18
CA ILE A 85 1.72 -6.69 -26.20
C ILE A 85 0.85 -6.36 -27.41
N GLY A 86 0.56 -5.07 -27.64
CA GLY A 86 -0.24 -4.62 -28.77
C GLY A 86 0.38 -5.03 -30.10
N ARG A 87 1.69 -4.83 -30.27
CA ARG A 87 2.40 -5.25 -31.49
C ARG A 87 2.41 -6.76 -31.65
N GLY A 88 2.58 -7.51 -30.56
CA GLY A 88 2.52 -8.97 -30.55
C GLY A 88 1.16 -9.48 -31.05
N ILE A 89 0.07 -8.97 -30.48
CA ILE A 89 -1.30 -9.31 -30.88
C ILE A 89 -1.56 -8.92 -32.34
N TYR A 90 -1.11 -7.73 -32.76
CA TYR A 90 -1.24 -7.29 -34.15
C TYR A 90 -0.52 -8.24 -35.13
N ASN A 91 0.74 -8.60 -34.85
CA ASN A 91 1.51 -9.51 -35.69
C ASN A 91 0.87 -10.91 -35.77
N MET A 92 0.41 -11.44 -34.63
CA MET A 92 -0.27 -12.75 -34.57
C MET A 92 -1.61 -12.74 -35.33
N SER A 93 -2.41 -11.68 -35.19
CA SER A 93 -3.73 -11.55 -35.84
C SER A 93 -3.64 -11.34 -37.35
N HIS A 94 -2.59 -10.69 -37.84
CA HIS A 94 -2.38 -10.44 -39.27
C HIS A 94 -1.47 -11.48 -39.94
N GLY A 95 -0.99 -12.49 -39.19
CA GLY A 95 -0.11 -13.54 -39.71
C GLY A 95 1.27 -13.05 -40.15
N ILE A 96 1.72 -11.90 -39.64
CA ILE A 96 2.98 -11.23 -39.99
C ILE A 96 4.09 -11.72 -39.05
N GLY A 97 5.31 -11.90 -39.57
CA GLY A 97 6.49 -12.25 -38.75
C GLY A 97 6.74 -13.75 -38.59
N LYS A 98 6.19 -14.58 -39.49
CA LYS A 98 6.66 -15.96 -39.65
C LYS A 98 8.11 -15.93 -40.12
N LYS A 99 8.98 -16.64 -39.41
CA LYS A 99 10.30 -16.98 -39.93
C LYS A 99 10.12 -18.05 -41.00
N GLU A 100 10.91 -17.95 -42.06
CA GLU A 100 11.07 -19.01 -43.07
C GLU A 100 11.50 -20.35 -42.46
#